data_AF-A0A0Q8WS84-F1
#
_entry.id   AF-A0A0Q8WS84-F1
#
_cell.length_a   1.000
_cell.length_b   1.000
_cell.length_c   1.000
_cell.angle_alpha   90.00
_cell.angle_beta   90.00
_cell.angle_gamma   90.00
#
_symmetry.space_group_name_H-M   'P 1'
#
loop_
_entity.id
_entity.type
_entity.pdbx_description
1 polymer ?
#
loop_
_entity_poly.entity_id
_entity_poly.type
_entity_poly.pdbx_seq_one_letter_code
_entity_poly.pdbx_strand_id
1 'polypeptide(L)'
;MGDRPTSDLELDLWVQIQAGDFDGAFAGATRLLMVSDDPVQCGRVEAAIGLMMQRTGLMADSRDQFARALALVGDSPPDRAVVLAVASLSSVLSGDLDRAEVDAREAIELAGEQGLDFAVRQARTTLAAVHLGRGRLEEALACAEAAAAYDDAGIGQAEYRSTAYVLLAMVLAELDRMDEAHTTIAEGIRIAHEEGDTGQVAWYLASQAMLHFIDGSWEAARDEARRSLARAEHTGALAARPLAWGIAACVEGLRGNVGDARVLIAKARSHRLGPGGGLGEEWVALAVAATTDDPRERYDALCEAWFRLRGMPSFLAWKVFAHPLVVLALQRGDRAVAEAVSARVGEAASASGTTSARATALCCAAAISGSSEALDAGLDLLRRSGRPLPLAFGCVAAARTTPDPVRRMDALREAAAVFHRLGATTWSAVVTRDLVRVAVEPALARRAGPWHLLTPGEQRVVRLAVEGLTNPLIAERLGVSPRTVQAQLASACRKCDVTGRVQLAGLFA
;
A
#
# COMPACT_ATOMS: atom_id res chain seq x y z
N MET A 1 45.67 32.15 -1.42
CA MET A 1 44.72 31.10 -1.84
C MET A 1 44.61 31.24 -3.34
N GLY A 2 45.28 30.36 -4.10
CA GLY A 2 45.33 30.48 -5.56
C GLY A 2 43.93 30.41 -6.16
N ASP A 3 43.70 31.19 -7.21
CA ASP A 3 42.44 31.24 -7.95
C ASP A 3 42.16 29.85 -8.53
N ARG A 4 41.26 29.10 -7.88
CA ARG A 4 40.76 27.84 -8.42
C ARG A 4 39.79 28.18 -9.55
N PRO A 5 39.89 27.56 -10.73
CA PRO A 5 38.95 27.81 -11.81
C PRO A 5 37.54 27.41 -11.38
N THR A 6 36.53 28.16 -11.83
CA THR A 6 35.13 27.93 -11.45
C THR A 6 34.63 26.55 -11.92
N SER A 7 35.23 25.98 -12.96
CA SER A 7 34.97 24.60 -13.42
C SER A 7 35.29 23.53 -12.37
N ASP A 8 36.37 23.72 -11.60
CA ASP A 8 36.77 22.75 -10.57
C ASP A 8 35.79 22.80 -9.38
N LEU A 9 35.33 24.01 -9.03
CA LEU A 9 34.33 24.22 -8.00
C LEU A 9 32.97 23.62 -8.41
N GLU A 10 32.62 23.68 -9.68
CA GLU A 10 31.39 23.09 -10.22
C GLU A 10 31.45 21.56 -10.21
N LEU A 11 32.60 20.97 -10.54
CA LEU A 11 32.81 19.53 -10.42
C LEU A 11 32.73 19.06 -8.95
N ASP A 12 33.41 19.77 -8.03
CA ASP A 12 33.37 19.49 -6.59
C ASP A 12 31.92 19.52 -6.07
N LEU A 13 31.11 20.49 -6.50
CA LEU A 13 29.68 20.61 -6.17
C LEU A 13 28.90 19.35 -6.55
N TRP A 14 29.04 18.86 -7.80
CA TRP A 14 28.32 17.67 -8.26
C TRP A 14 28.77 16.40 -7.54
N VAL A 15 30.06 16.27 -7.25
CA VAL A 15 30.60 15.14 -6.46
C VAL A 15 30.03 15.15 -5.04
N GLN A 16 29.93 16.32 -4.40
CA GLN A 16 29.31 16.44 -3.07
C GLN A 16 27.82 16.09 -3.10
N ILE A 17 27.09 16.52 -4.12
CA ILE A 17 25.68 16.14 -4.32
C ILE A 17 25.55 14.63 -4.45
N GLN A 18 26.37 13.98 -5.28
CA GLN A 18 26.37 12.53 -5.45
C GLN A 18 26.70 11.79 -4.12
N ALA A 19 27.64 12.34 -3.35
CA ALA A 19 28.01 11.81 -2.03
C ALA A 19 26.92 12.03 -0.96
N GLY A 20 25.98 12.96 -1.18
CA GLY A 20 25.01 13.38 -0.18
C GLY A 20 25.57 14.36 0.86
N ASP A 21 26.68 15.05 0.55
CA ASP A 21 27.19 16.18 1.34
C ASP A 21 26.48 17.47 0.89
N PHE A 22 25.20 17.59 1.23
CA PHE A 22 24.38 18.73 0.78
C PHE A 22 24.80 20.06 1.42
N ASP A 23 25.34 20.05 2.64
CA ASP A 23 25.86 21.25 3.29
C ASP A 23 27.11 21.77 2.57
N GLY A 24 28.06 20.88 2.26
CA GLY A 24 29.25 21.21 1.48
C GLY A 24 28.91 21.67 0.07
N ALA A 25 27.99 20.96 -0.60
CA ALA A 25 27.49 21.33 -1.91
C ALA A 25 26.81 22.71 -1.90
N PHE A 26 25.96 23.01 -0.92
CA PHE A 26 25.29 24.31 -0.81
C PHE A 26 26.30 25.46 -0.59
N ALA A 27 27.35 25.23 0.20
CA ALA A 27 28.44 26.18 0.36
C ALA A 27 29.20 26.41 -0.97
N GLY A 28 29.46 25.34 -1.73
CA GLY A 28 30.06 25.41 -3.07
C GLY A 28 29.20 26.20 -4.06
N ALA A 29 27.90 25.90 -4.11
CA ALA A 29 26.92 26.60 -4.95
C ALA A 29 26.86 28.10 -4.62
N THR A 30 26.78 28.45 -3.33
CA THR A 30 26.78 29.85 -2.87
C THR A 30 28.04 30.57 -3.32
N ARG A 31 29.20 29.94 -3.18
CA ARG A 31 30.47 30.52 -3.62
C ARG A 31 30.51 30.74 -5.13
N LEU A 32 30.05 29.77 -5.92
CA LEU A 32 29.96 29.88 -7.38
C LEU A 32 29.06 31.03 -7.82
N LEU A 33 27.89 31.19 -7.21
CA LEU A 33 26.96 32.30 -7.48
C LEU A 33 27.52 33.69 -7.10
N MET A 34 28.50 33.75 -6.20
CA MET A 34 29.16 35.01 -5.83
C MET A 34 30.28 35.43 -6.79
N VAL A 35 30.88 34.48 -7.50
CA VAL A 35 32.10 34.72 -8.29
C VAL A 35 31.91 34.54 -9.80
N SER A 36 30.79 33.95 -10.23
CA SER A 36 30.46 33.76 -11.63
C SER A 36 29.50 34.85 -12.12
N ASP A 37 29.88 35.51 -13.22
CA ASP A 37 29.02 36.42 -13.97
C ASP A 37 28.40 35.75 -15.21
N ASP A 38 28.68 34.47 -15.46
CA ASP A 38 28.13 33.71 -16.60
C ASP A 38 26.72 33.19 -16.28
N PRO A 39 25.66 33.70 -16.96
CA PRO A 39 24.29 33.28 -16.71
C PRO A 39 24.09 31.77 -16.86
N VAL A 40 24.80 31.11 -17.79
CA VAL A 40 24.64 29.67 -18.02
C VAL A 40 25.23 28.88 -16.86
N GLN A 41 26.42 29.23 -16.39
CA GLN A 41 27.00 28.63 -15.19
C GLN A 41 26.12 28.89 -13.95
N CYS A 42 25.61 30.11 -13.76
CA CYS A 42 24.65 30.39 -12.68
C CYS A 42 23.41 29.48 -12.81
N GLY A 43 22.89 29.30 -14.02
CA GLY A 43 21.77 28.40 -14.28
C GLY A 43 22.04 26.94 -13.91
N ARG A 44 23.23 26.40 -14.23
CA ARG A 44 23.65 25.06 -13.80
C ARG A 44 23.74 24.93 -12.28
N VAL A 45 24.27 25.94 -11.60
CA VAL A 45 24.36 25.97 -10.13
C VAL A 45 22.97 26.04 -9.49
N GLU A 46 22.07 26.84 -10.06
CA GLU A 46 20.68 26.90 -9.61
C GLU A 46 19.97 25.56 -9.80
N ALA A 47 20.24 24.83 -10.88
CA ALA A 47 19.71 23.47 -11.06
C ALA A 47 20.23 22.49 -10.00
N ALA A 48 21.51 22.60 -9.65
CA ALA A 48 22.13 21.81 -8.58
C ALA A 48 21.46 22.08 -7.21
N ILE A 49 21.15 23.34 -6.90
CA ILE A 49 20.35 23.71 -5.70
C ILE A 49 18.95 23.09 -5.77
N GLY A 50 18.30 23.14 -6.93
CA GLY A 50 16.97 22.55 -7.15
C GLY A 50 16.96 21.04 -6.89
N LEU A 51 18.02 20.34 -7.29
CA LEU A 51 18.23 18.92 -7.04
C LEU A 51 18.45 18.61 -5.55
N MET A 52 19.25 19.40 -4.84
CA MET A 52 19.41 19.25 -3.39
C MET A 52 18.08 19.48 -2.63
N MET A 53 17.30 20.48 -3.05
CA MET A 53 15.96 20.73 -2.50
C MET A 53 15.02 19.54 -2.76
N GLN A 54 15.06 18.95 -3.96
CA GLN A 54 14.29 17.75 -4.28
C GLN A 54 14.63 16.59 -3.32
N ARG A 55 15.92 16.32 -3.11
CA ARG A 55 16.40 15.19 -2.28
C ARG A 55 16.15 15.40 -0.79
N THR A 56 16.22 16.64 -0.32
CA THR A 56 15.87 17.01 1.06
C THR A 56 14.35 17.04 1.29
N GLY A 57 13.54 16.94 0.23
CA GLY A 57 12.09 16.86 0.32
C GLY A 57 11.35 18.20 0.17
N LEU A 58 12.06 19.27 -0.18
CA LEU A 58 11.54 20.61 -0.43
C LEU A 58 11.02 20.73 -1.87
N MET A 59 9.98 19.96 -2.20
CA MET A 59 9.50 19.79 -3.58
C MET A 59 8.99 21.09 -4.23
N ALA A 60 8.31 21.94 -3.45
CA ALA A 60 7.83 23.22 -3.94
C ALA A 60 8.99 24.18 -4.26
N ASP A 61 9.94 24.31 -3.33
CA ASP A 61 11.11 25.18 -3.51
C ASP A 61 12.00 24.69 -4.65
N SER A 62 12.16 23.36 -4.78
CA SER A 62 12.86 22.71 -5.90
C SER A 62 12.29 23.13 -7.25
N ARG A 63 10.95 23.19 -7.39
CA ARG A 63 10.31 23.63 -8.64
C ARG A 63 10.65 25.07 -8.99
N ASP A 64 10.55 25.97 -8.02
CA ASP A 64 10.87 27.39 -8.23
C ASP A 64 12.35 27.57 -8.58
N GLN A 65 13.20 26.73 -7.99
CA GLN A 65 14.63 26.72 -8.23
C GLN A 65 14.99 26.22 -9.64
N PHE A 66 14.34 25.16 -10.14
CA PHE A 66 14.48 24.73 -11.53
C PHE A 66 13.94 25.75 -12.53
N ALA A 67 12.85 26.46 -12.20
CA ALA A 67 12.36 27.54 -13.05
C ALA A 67 13.38 28.69 -13.19
N ARG A 68 14.07 29.05 -12.10
CA ARG A 68 15.20 30.00 -12.14
C ARG A 68 16.34 29.48 -13.01
N ALA A 69 16.73 28.22 -12.84
CA ALA A 69 17.76 27.59 -13.64
C ALA A 69 17.45 27.66 -15.15
N LEU A 70 16.23 27.28 -15.55
CA LEU A 70 15.77 27.35 -16.94
C LEU A 70 15.80 28.78 -17.52
N ALA A 71 15.47 29.78 -16.72
CA ALA A 71 15.52 31.18 -17.14
C ALA A 71 16.97 31.68 -17.37
N LEU A 72 17.91 31.19 -16.58
CA LEU A 72 19.33 31.58 -16.63
C LEU A 72 20.10 30.88 -17.74
N VAL A 73 19.89 29.58 -17.94
CA VAL A 73 20.51 28.84 -19.06
C VAL A 73 19.97 29.29 -20.41
N GLY A 74 18.77 29.89 -20.43
CA GLY A 74 18.16 30.49 -21.61
C GLY A 74 18.03 29.51 -22.77
N ASP A 75 18.56 29.92 -23.92
CA ASP A 75 18.50 29.16 -25.17
C ASP A 75 19.67 28.19 -25.35
N SER A 76 20.54 27.96 -24.35
CA SER A 76 21.61 26.96 -24.43
C SER A 76 21.01 25.56 -24.52
N PRO A 77 21.04 24.87 -25.68
CA PRO A 77 20.40 23.57 -25.82
C PRO A 77 20.93 22.48 -24.87
N PRO A 78 22.26 22.32 -24.67
CA PRO A 78 22.76 21.27 -23.79
C PRO A 78 22.41 21.52 -22.32
N ASP A 79 22.52 22.75 -21.82
CA ASP A 79 22.19 23.06 -20.43
C ASP A 79 20.69 22.95 -20.17
N ARG A 80 19.87 23.44 -21.11
CA ARG A 80 18.40 23.31 -21.04
C ARG A 80 17.98 21.83 -21.00
N ALA A 81 18.58 20.98 -21.83
CA ALA A 81 18.30 19.54 -21.84
C ALA A 81 18.56 18.89 -20.46
N VAL A 82 19.70 19.23 -19.84
CA VAL A 82 20.09 18.70 -18.52
C VAL A 82 19.14 19.19 -17.42
N VAL A 83 18.84 20.49 -17.40
CA VAL A 83 17.94 21.06 -16.38
C VAL A 83 16.54 20.45 -16.51
N LEU A 84 16.01 20.32 -17.72
CA LEU A 84 14.71 19.69 -17.96
C LEU A 84 14.69 18.22 -17.53
N ALA A 85 15.72 17.43 -17.86
CA ALA A 85 15.79 16.02 -17.48
C ALA A 85 15.75 15.82 -15.95
N VAL A 86 16.46 16.66 -15.19
CA VAL A 86 16.48 16.55 -13.73
C VAL A 86 15.18 17.10 -13.12
N ALA A 87 14.70 18.25 -13.61
CA ALA A 87 13.48 18.89 -13.13
C ALA A 87 12.23 18.02 -13.36
N SER A 88 12.18 17.27 -14.46
CA SER A 88 11.02 16.45 -14.83
C SER A 88 10.69 15.39 -13.77
N LEU A 89 11.70 14.81 -13.09
CA LEU A 89 11.47 13.87 -11.99
C LEU A 89 10.86 14.57 -10.76
N SER A 90 11.23 15.82 -10.47
CA SER A 90 10.64 16.60 -9.38
C SER A 90 9.15 16.89 -9.62
N SER A 91 8.76 17.11 -10.89
CA SER A 91 7.36 17.22 -11.31
C SER A 91 6.59 15.92 -11.04
N VAL A 92 7.16 14.75 -11.32
CA VAL A 92 6.55 13.44 -10.96
C VAL A 92 6.34 13.32 -9.46
N LEU A 93 7.38 13.60 -8.66
CA LEU A 93 7.31 13.49 -7.19
C LEU A 93 6.31 14.47 -6.56
N SER A 94 6.05 15.59 -7.25
CA SER A 94 5.01 16.56 -6.89
C SER A 94 3.60 16.19 -7.39
N GLY A 95 3.46 15.15 -8.20
CA GLY A 95 2.20 14.71 -8.81
C GLY A 95 1.80 15.44 -10.10
N ASP A 96 2.66 16.29 -10.67
CA ASP A 96 2.42 16.98 -11.95
C ASP A 96 2.94 16.14 -13.12
N LEU A 97 2.20 15.07 -13.45
CA LEU A 97 2.58 14.12 -14.49
C LEU A 97 2.55 14.73 -15.90
N ASP A 98 1.69 15.72 -16.13
CA ASP A 98 1.57 16.38 -17.44
C ASP A 98 2.82 17.21 -17.72
N ARG A 99 3.23 18.04 -16.76
CA ARG A 99 4.47 18.80 -16.88
C ARG A 99 5.69 17.89 -16.96
N ALA A 100 5.76 16.86 -16.13
CA ALA A 100 6.86 15.90 -16.17
C ALA A 100 7.02 15.26 -17.56
N GLU A 101 5.92 14.94 -18.23
CA GLU A 101 5.96 14.34 -19.57
C GLU A 101 6.44 15.32 -20.64
N VAL A 102 6.00 16.57 -20.57
CA VAL A 102 6.44 17.63 -21.50
C VAL A 102 7.94 17.88 -21.33
N ASP A 103 8.37 18.16 -20.09
CA ASP A 103 9.76 18.47 -19.76
C ASP A 103 10.69 17.30 -20.15
N ALA A 104 10.29 16.06 -19.88
CA ALA A 104 11.08 14.88 -20.24
C ALA A 104 11.17 14.65 -21.76
N ARG A 105 10.11 14.90 -22.53
CA ARG A 105 10.17 14.78 -23.99
C ARG A 105 11.07 15.82 -24.63
N GLU A 106 10.94 17.07 -24.19
CA GLU A 106 11.82 18.16 -24.64
C GLU A 106 13.29 17.86 -24.27
N ALA A 107 13.53 17.35 -23.06
CA ALA A 107 14.88 16.92 -22.66
C ALA A 107 15.44 15.81 -23.56
N ILE A 108 14.66 14.81 -23.96
CA ILE A 108 15.12 13.73 -24.87
C ILE A 108 15.49 14.28 -26.25
N GLU A 109 14.66 15.17 -26.80
CA GLU A 109 14.90 15.79 -28.11
C GLU A 109 16.21 16.61 -28.08
N LEU A 110 16.30 17.56 -27.15
CA LEU A 110 17.49 18.41 -27.02
C LEU A 110 18.74 17.59 -26.68
N ALA A 111 18.67 16.67 -25.73
CA ALA A 111 19.83 15.86 -25.34
C ALA A 111 20.28 14.92 -26.47
N GLY A 112 19.35 14.37 -27.24
CA GLY A 112 19.65 13.49 -28.38
C GLY A 112 20.43 14.20 -29.48
N GLU A 113 20.07 15.45 -29.81
CA GLU A 113 20.79 16.27 -30.79
C GLU A 113 22.21 16.63 -30.33
N GLN A 114 22.43 16.73 -29.01
CA GLN A 114 23.71 17.09 -28.40
C GLN A 114 24.57 15.89 -27.97
N GLY A 115 24.06 14.65 -28.08
CA GLY A 115 24.76 13.45 -27.62
C GLY A 115 24.90 13.36 -26.09
N LEU A 116 23.94 13.89 -25.33
CA LEU A 116 23.92 13.89 -23.86
C LEU A 116 23.16 12.66 -23.31
N ASP A 117 23.78 11.49 -23.39
CA ASP A 117 23.14 10.20 -23.09
C ASP A 117 22.59 10.10 -21.65
N PHE A 118 23.27 10.69 -20.66
CA PHE A 118 22.77 10.68 -19.28
C PHE A 118 21.46 11.46 -19.12
N ALA A 119 21.29 12.58 -19.84
CA ALA A 119 20.07 13.39 -19.80
C ALA A 119 18.92 12.65 -20.50
N VAL A 120 19.19 11.98 -21.63
CA VAL A 120 18.22 11.10 -22.28
C VAL A 120 17.79 9.97 -21.34
N ARG A 121 18.75 9.33 -20.65
CA ARG A 121 18.46 8.28 -19.66
C ARG A 121 17.55 8.79 -18.55
N GLN A 122 17.91 9.89 -17.90
CA GLN A 122 17.14 10.47 -16.80
C GLN A 122 15.72 10.88 -17.24
N ALA A 123 15.58 11.43 -18.45
CA ALA A 123 14.28 11.78 -19.01
C ALA A 123 13.45 10.53 -19.35
N ARG A 124 14.05 9.45 -19.87
CA ARG A 124 13.36 8.15 -20.07
C ARG A 124 12.91 7.52 -18.75
N THR A 125 13.74 7.61 -17.71
CA THR A 125 13.37 7.19 -16.35
C THR A 125 12.15 7.98 -15.84
N THR A 126 12.11 9.29 -16.12
CA THR A 126 10.94 10.12 -15.80
C THR A 126 9.71 9.69 -16.59
N LEU A 127 9.83 9.45 -17.90
CA LEU A 127 8.71 8.96 -18.72
C LEU A 127 8.18 7.62 -18.21
N ALA A 128 9.06 6.70 -17.80
CA ALA A 128 8.65 5.45 -17.18
C ALA A 128 7.78 5.71 -15.94
N ALA A 129 8.16 6.64 -15.07
CA ALA A 129 7.39 7.03 -13.89
C ALA A 129 6.05 7.71 -14.25
N VAL A 130 6.00 8.53 -15.31
CA VAL A 130 4.76 9.12 -15.82
C VAL A 130 3.81 8.05 -16.36
N HIS A 131 4.31 7.14 -17.20
CA HIS A 131 3.52 6.04 -17.75
C HIS A 131 3.03 5.12 -16.63
N LEU A 132 3.89 4.81 -15.65
CA LEU A 132 3.53 4.07 -14.45
C LEU A 132 2.39 4.76 -13.71
N GLY A 133 2.53 6.05 -13.38
CA GLY A 133 1.52 6.83 -12.67
C GLY A 133 0.17 6.90 -13.40
N ARG A 134 0.16 6.81 -14.74
CA ARG A 134 -1.06 6.76 -15.56
C ARG A 134 -1.59 5.34 -15.84
N GLY A 135 -0.93 4.30 -15.34
CA GLY A 135 -1.33 2.90 -15.54
C GLY A 135 -1.02 2.34 -16.93
N ARG A 136 -0.18 3.04 -17.71
CA ARG A 136 0.29 2.63 -19.05
C ARG A 136 1.50 1.71 -18.89
N LEU A 137 1.28 0.49 -18.41
CA LEU A 137 2.37 -0.37 -17.92
C LEU A 137 3.32 -0.86 -19.04
N GLU A 138 2.82 -1.07 -20.26
CA GLU A 138 3.65 -1.48 -21.39
C GLU A 138 4.61 -0.37 -21.80
N GLU A 139 4.11 0.86 -21.94
CA GLU A 139 4.96 2.03 -22.22
C GLU A 139 5.91 2.34 -21.07
N ALA A 140 5.47 2.14 -19.82
CA ALA A 140 6.33 2.28 -18.65
C ALA A 140 7.51 1.29 -18.70
N LEU A 141 7.25 0.03 -19.06
CA LEU A 141 8.27 -1.01 -19.18
C LEU A 141 9.25 -0.67 -20.30
N ALA A 142 8.76 -0.29 -21.48
CA ALA A 142 9.61 0.08 -22.60
C ALA A 142 10.54 1.26 -22.27
N CYS A 143 10.02 2.31 -21.61
CA CYS A 143 10.84 3.43 -21.15
C CYS A 143 11.87 3.02 -20.09
N ALA A 144 11.48 2.19 -19.12
CA ALA A 144 12.36 1.75 -18.04
C ALA A 144 13.48 0.82 -18.54
N GLU A 145 13.17 -0.13 -19.43
CA GLU A 145 14.16 -1.00 -20.06
C GLU A 145 15.12 -0.18 -20.92
N ALA A 146 14.62 0.77 -21.72
CA ALA A 146 15.46 1.67 -22.51
C ALA A 146 16.35 2.58 -21.64
N ALA A 147 15.90 2.97 -20.45
CA ALA A 147 16.72 3.72 -19.50
C ALA A 147 17.77 2.83 -18.82
N ALA A 148 17.47 1.56 -18.55
CA ALA A 148 18.41 0.62 -17.94
C ALA A 148 19.47 0.09 -18.93
N ALA A 149 19.11 -0.07 -20.22
CA ALA A 149 19.94 -0.71 -21.25
C ALA A 149 21.11 0.13 -21.81
N TYR A 150 21.24 1.40 -21.41
CA TYR A 150 22.36 2.23 -21.85
C TYR A 150 23.69 1.68 -21.31
N ASP A 151 24.56 1.27 -22.24
CA ASP A 151 25.91 0.83 -22.00
C ASP A 151 26.82 2.05 -21.95
N ASP A 152 27.24 2.49 -20.77
CA ASP A 152 28.21 3.57 -20.67
C ASP A 152 29.00 3.56 -19.36
N ALA A 153 30.30 3.82 -19.48
CA ALA A 153 31.24 3.97 -18.38
C ALA A 153 31.69 5.44 -18.34
N GLY A 154 31.30 6.17 -17.29
CA GLY A 154 31.63 7.59 -17.15
C GLY A 154 31.47 8.10 -15.72
N ILE A 155 32.30 9.07 -15.34
CA ILE A 155 32.28 9.70 -14.01
C ILE A 155 30.96 10.46 -13.83
N GLY A 156 30.29 10.28 -12.68
CA GLY A 156 29.06 11.01 -12.33
C GLY A 156 27.76 10.48 -12.95
N GLN A 157 27.79 9.38 -13.72
CA GLN A 157 26.59 8.78 -14.32
C GLN A 157 25.91 7.69 -13.47
N ALA A 158 26.58 7.24 -12.40
CA ALA A 158 26.13 6.17 -11.52
C ALA A 158 24.71 6.35 -10.99
N GLU A 159 24.37 7.57 -10.55
CA GLU A 159 23.07 7.92 -9.99
C GLU A 159 21.92 7.72 -10.99
N TYR A 160 22.13 8.16 -12.22
CA TYR A 160 21.12 8.06 -13.26
C TYR A 160 20.91 6.61 -13.70
N ARG A 161 21.97 5.79 -13.60
CA ARG A 161 21.89 4.34 -13.82
C ARG A 161 21.15 3.64 -12.68
N SER A 162 21.57 3.83 -11.42
CA SER A 162 20.91 3.22 -10.26
C SER A 162 19.42 3.60 -10.17
N THR A 163 19.08 4.87 -10.43
CA THR A 163 17.68 5.33 -10.45
C THR A 163 16.85 4.62 -11.53
N ALA A 164 17.40 4.41 -12.73
CA ALA A 164 16.71 3.69 -13.80
C ALA A 164 16.35 2.25 -13.39
N TYR A 165 17.24 1.54 -12.69
CA TYR A 165 16.97 0.21 -12.16
C TYR A 165 15.86 0.22 -11.10
N VAL A 166 15.83 1.22 -10.22
CA VAL A 166 14.77 1.32 -9.20
C VAL A 166 13.41 1.55 -9.84
N LEU A 167 13.30 2.41 -10.86
CA LEU A 167 12.04 2.59 -11.59
C LEU A 167 11.64 1.34 -12.37
N LEU A 168 12.59 0.66 -13.01
CA LEU A 168 12.33 -0.63 -13.68
C LEU A 168 11.76 -1.66 -12.69
N ALA A 169 12.35 -1.76 -11.50
CA ALA A 169 11.83 -2.64 -10.45
C ALA A 169 10.38 -2.28 -10.04
N MET A 170 10.04 -1.00 -9.94
CA MET A 170 8.66 -0.59 -9.65
C MET A 170 7.68 -0.99 -10.77
N VAL A 171 8.08 -0.83 -12.03
CA VAL A 171 7.28 -1.26 -13.18
C VAL A 171 7.09 -2.78 -13.19
N LEU A 172 8.16 -3.54 -12.96
CA LEU A 172 8.10 -5.01 -12.86
C LEU A 172 7.18 -5.46 -11.73
N ALA A 173 7.23 -4.80 -10.58
CA ALA A 173 6.35 -5.10 -9.45
C ALA A 173 4.88 -4.83 -9.78
N GLU A 174 4.58 -3.75 -10.53
CA GLU A 174 3.22 -3.45 -10.99
C GLU A 174 2.67 -4.49 -11.97
N LEU A 175 3.55 -5.05 -12.80
CA LEU A 175 3.31 -6.16 -13.73
C LEU A 175 3.23 -7.55 -13.05
N ASP A 176 3.23 -7.62 -11.72
CA ASP A 176 3.26 -8.87 -10.92
C ASP A 176 4.54 -9.72 -11.12
N ARG A 177 5.63 -9.15 -11.66
CA ARG A 177 6.94 -9.79 -11.82
C ARG A 177 7.82 -9.54 -10.59
N MET A 178 7.37 -9.99 -9.42
CA MET A 178 7.99 -9.65 -8.13
C MET A 178 9.43 -10.17 -7.96
N ASP A 179 9.73 -11.38 -8.42
CA ASP A 179 11.09 -11.93 -8.33
C ASP A 179 12.07 -11.09 -9.14
N GLU A 180 11.69 -10.71 -10.37
CA GLU A 180 12.49 -9.85 -11.23
C GLU A 180 12.62 -8.43 -10.66
N ALA A 181 11.55 -7.91 -10.04
CA ALA A 181 11.59 -6.61 -9.36
C ALA A 181 12.63 -6.61 -8.23
N HIS A 182 12.69 -7.66 -7.41
CA HIS A 182 13.67 -7.80 -6.34
C HIS A 182 15.10 -7.92 -6.86
N THR A 183 15.33 -8.71 -7.91
CA THR A 183 16.65 -8.79 -8.54
C THR A 183 17.07 -7.44 -9.12
N THR A 184 16.16 -6.73 -9.78
CA THR A 184 16.44 -5.45 -10.44
C THR A 184 16.74 -4.34 -9.43
N ILE A 185 15.98 -4.24 -8.33
CA ILE A 185 16.23 -3.20 -7.32
C ILE A 185 17.54 -3.46 -6.56
N ALA A 186 17.86 -4.74 -6.28
CA ALA A 186 19.12 -5.12 -5.65
C ALA A 186 20.32 -4.74 -6.52
N GLU A 187 20.19 -4.90 -7.85
CA GLU A 187 21.21 -4.49 -8.81
C GLU A 187 21.41 -2.97 -8.82
N GLY A 188 20.32 -2.19 -8.83
CA GLY A 188 20.40 -0.72 -8.72
C GLY A 188 21.10 -0.26 -7.45
N ILE A 189 20.82 -0.91 -6.31
CA ILE A 189 21.48 -0.63 -5.02
C ILE A 189 22.97 -1.01 -5.07
N ARG A 190 23.32 -2.16 -5.67
CA ARG A 190 24.71 -2.59 -5.86
C ARG A 190 25.51 -1.59 -6.69
N ILE A 191 24.95 -1.16 -7.82
CA ILE A 191 25.53 -0.11 -8.68
C ILE A 191 25.78 1.17 -7.87
N ALA A 192 24.78 1.62 -7.12
CA ALA A 192 24.89 2.83 -6.31
C ALA A 192 26.05 2.74 -5.29
N HIS A 193 26.19 1.58 -4.64
CA HIS A 193 27.28 1.33 -3.70
C HIS A 193 28.66 1.28 -4.34
N GLU A 194 28.82 0.59 -5.47
CA GLU A 194 30.11 0.41 -6.13
C GLU A 194 30.63 1.69 -6.80
N GLU A 195 29.72 2.53 -7.29
CA GLU A 195 30.07 3.74 -8.03
C GLU A 195 29.88 5.04 -7.22
N GLY A 196 29.56 4.91 -5.92
CA GLY A 196 29.53 6.03 -4.98
C GLY A 196 28.32 6.96 -5.10
N ASP A 197 27.21 6.53 -5.73
CA ASP A 197 25.92 7.21 -5.57
C ASP A 197 25.37 6.89 -4.19
N THR A 198 25.48 7.86 -3.28
CA THR A 198 24.95 7.72 -1.94
C THR A 198 23.80 8.65 -1.61
N GLY A 199 23.59 9.67 -2.45
CA GLY A 199 22.55 10.68 -2.27
C GLY A 199 21.13 10.16 -2.48
N GLN A 200 20.95 9.00 -3.13
CA GLN A 200 19.63 8.44 -3.44
C GLN A 200 19.36 7.08 -2.80
N VAL A 201 20.37 6.42 -2.20
CA VAL A 201 20.26 5.06 -1.63
C VAL A 201 19.15 4.94 -0.59
N ALA A 202 18.86 6.02 0.16
CA ALA A 202 17.74 6.03 1.11
C ALA A 202 16.39 5.75 0.41
N TRP A 203 16.17 6.31 -0.78
CA TRP A 203 14.97 6.07 -1.57
C TRP A 203 14.91 4.66 -2.14
N TYR A 204 16.04 4.11 -2.57
CA TYR A 204 16.12 2.75 -3.12
C TYR A 204 15.76 1.71 -2.06
N LEU A 205 16.30 1.86 -0.84
CA LEU A 205 16.00 1.00 0.29
C LEU A 205 14.53 1.13 0.75
N ALA A 206 13.95 2.34 0.73
CA ALA A 206 12.53 2.53 1.04
C ALA A 206 11.61 1.84 0.00
N SER A 207 12.00 1.89 -1.27
CA SER A 207 11.28 1.23 -2.36
C SER A 207 11.39 -0.30 -2.26
N GLN A 208 12.55 -0.83 -1.89
CA GLN A 208 12.74 -2.27 -1.62
C GLN A 208 11.93 -2.73 -0.40
N ALA A 209 11.89 -1.92 0.66
CA ALA A 209 11.05 -2.18 1.83
C ALA A 209 9.57 -2.30 1.45
N MET A 210 9.09 -1.43 0.56
CA MET A 210 7.72 -1.50 0.02
C MET A 210 7.49 -2.80 -0.75
N LEU A 211 8.42 -3.25 -1.62
CA LEU A 211 8.27 -4.51 -2.34
C LEU A 211 8.16 -5.71 -1.38
N HIS A 212 9.04 -5.79 -0.38
CA HIS A 212 8.98 -6.81 0.66
C HIS A 212 7.71 -6.73 1.51
N PHE A 213 7.15 -5.55 1.74
CA PHE A 213 5.88 -5.44 2.44
C PHE A 213 4.75 -6.10 1.65
N ILE A 214 4.72 -5.86 0.33
CA ILE A 214 3.62 -6.30 -0.53
C ILE A 214 3.64 -7.83 -0.73
N ASP A 215 4.80 -8.45 -0.87
CA ASP A 215 4.92 -9.92 -0.99
C ASP A 215 4.83 -10.68 0.34
N GLY A 216 4.86 -9.96 1.47
CA GLY A 216 4.72 -10.50 2.81
C GLY A 216 6.03 -10.79 3.54
N SER A 217 7.18 -10.44 2.97
CA SER A 217 8.51 -10.51 3.61
C SER A 217 8.71 -9.40 4.65
N TRP A 218 7.84 -9.31 5.64
CA TRP A 218 7.74 -8.16 6.56
C TRP A 218 8.98 -7.92 7.42
N GLU A 219 9.77 -8.96 7.70
CA GLU A 219 11.04 -8.76 8.41
C GLU A 219 12.06 -8.03 7.54
N ALA A 220 12.21 -8.45 6.27
CA ALA A 220 13.04 -7.76 5.30
C ALA A 220 12.51 -6.32 5.05
N ALA A 221 11.19 -6.14 4.96
CA ALA A 221 10.59 -4.81 4.84
C ALA A 221 10.97 -3.88 6.00
N ARG A 222 10.93 -4.38 7.24
CA ARG A 222 11.31 -3.64 8.44
C ARG A 222 12.81 -3.29 8.43
N ASP A 223 13.66 -4.25 8.05
CA ASP A 223 15.10 -4.04 7.99
C ASP A 223 15.49 -3.01 6.93
N GLU A 224 14.90 -3.07 5.74
CA GLU A 224 15.19 -2.10 4.68
C GLU A 224 14.63 -0.71 4.96
N ALA A 225 13.46 -0.61 5.59
CA ALA A 225 12.94 0.67 6.06
C ALA A 225 13.89 1.30 7.11
N ARG A 226 14.43 0.50 8.03
CA ARG A 226 15.40 0.97 9.03
C ARG A 226 16.70 1.43 8.38
N ARG A 227 17.25 0.68 7.41
CA ARG A 227 18.45 1.05 6.67
C ARG A 227 18.25 2.33 5.86
N SER A 228 17.09 2.48 5.21
CA SER A 228 16.68 3.69 4.49
C SER A 228 16.73 4.92 5.42
N LEU A 229 16.09 4.85 6.58
CA LEU A 229 16.02 5.96 7.53
C LEU A 229 17.40 6.34 8.09
N ALA A 230 18.23 5.35 8.42
CA ALA A 230 19.60 5.60 8.86
C ALA A 230 20.45 6.28 7.77
N ARG A 231 20.26 5.90 6.50
CA ARG A 231 20.95 6.55 5.37
C ARG A 231 20.47 7.99 5.18
N ALA A 232 19.16 8.23 5.24
CA ALA A 232 18.58 9.56 5.13
C ALA A 232 19.10 10.51 6.21
N GLU A 233 19.21 10.04 7.46
CA GLU A 233 19.76 10.82 8.58
C GLU A 233 21.23 11.18 8.41
N HIS A 234 22.02 10.31 7.77
CA HIS A 234 23.43 10.56 7.51
C HIS A 234 23.71 11.47 6.32
N THR A 235 22.84 11.46 5.30
CA THR A 235 23.06 12.16 4.00
C THR A 235 22.18 13.39 3.81
N GLY A 236 21.18 13.61 4.67
CA GLY A 236 20.18 14.66 4.43
C GLY A 236 19.22 14.36 3.27
N ALA A 237 19.26 13.18 2.66
CA ALA A 237 18.32 12.76 1.61
C ALA A 237 16.99 12.32 2.23
N LEU A 238 16.17 13.28 2.66
CA LEU A 238 14.99 13.04 3.49
C LEU A 238 13.71 12.71 2.68
N ALA A 239 13.72 12.85 1.35
CA ALA A 239 12.52 12.70 0.51
C ALA A 239 11.81 11.35 0.66
N ALA A 240 12.52 10.27 0.96
CA ALA A 240 11.94 8.92 1.09
C ALA A 240 11.49 8.55 2.52
N ARG A 241 11.71 9.41 3.52
CA ARG A 241 11.39 9.08 4.92
C ARG A 241 9.91 8.78 5.15
N PRO A 242 8.93 9.51 4.56
CA PRO A 242 7.52 9.17 4.77
C PRO A 242 7.18 7.76 4.27
N LEU A 243 7.73 7.34 3.13
CA LEU A 243 7.58 5.97 2.63
C LEU A 243 8.18 4.95 3.60
N ALA A 244 9.45 5.13 4.02
CA ALA A 244 10.12 4.19 4.92
C ALA A 244 9.40 4.08 6.28
N TRP A 245 9.01 5.21 6.90
CA TRP A 245 8.23 5.18 8.13
C TRP A 245 6.84 4.59 7.94
N GLY A 246 6.16 4.90 6.83
CA GLY A 246 4.84 4.35 6.50
C GLY A 246 4.86 2.84 6.38
N ILE A 247 5.83 2.28 5.66
CA ILE A 247 6.02 0.82 5.52
C ILE A 247 6.35 0.18 6.87
N ALA A 248 7.33 0.72 7.61
CA ALA A 248 7.67 0.20 8.94
C ALA A 248 6.46 0.24 9.89
N ALA A 249 5.71 1.34 9.90
CA ALA A 249 4.52 1.49 10.73
C ALA A 249 3.37 0.55 10.31
N CYS A 250 3.20 0.28 9.02
CA CYS A 250 2.25 -0.74 8.56
C CYS A 250 2.61 -2.11 9.12
N VAL A 251 3.89 -2.51 9.06
CA VAL A 251 4.38 -3.78 9.62
C VAL A 251 4.10 -3.83 11.12
N GLU A 252 4.54 -2.83 11.89
CA GLU A 252 4.34 -2.81 13.34
C GLU A 252 2.86 -2.80 13.74
N GLY A 253 2.03 -2.00 13.05
CA GLY A 253 0.60 -1.91 13.30
C GLY A 253 -0.11 -3.24 13.05
N LEU A 254 0.16 -3.87 11.91
CA LEU A 254 -0.41 -5.18 11.58
C LEU A 254 0.09 -6.29 12.53
N ARG A 255 1.34 -6.21 13.00
CA ARG A 255 1.92 -7.10 14.03
C ARG A 255 1.43 -6.81 15.45
N GLY A 256 0.59 -5.80 15.65
CA GLY A 256 0.03 -5.44 16.96
C GLY A 256 0.99 -4.67 17.87
N ASN A 257 2.14 -4.23 17.36
CA ASN A 257 3.11 -3.39 18.07
C ASN A 257 2.67 -1.93 18.01
N VAL A 258 1.48 -1.65 18.56
CA VAL A 258 0.76 -0.37 18.42
C VAL A 258 1.57 0.83 18.92
N GLY A 259 2.36 0.67 19.98
CA GLY A 259 3.23 1.73 20.51
C GLY A 259 4.29 2.17 19.50
N ASP A 260 5.01 1.20 18.93
CA ASP A 260 6.06 1.43 17.94
C ASP A 260 5.48 2.02 16.66
N ALA A 261 4.35 1.48 16.18
CA ALA A 261 3.64 1.99 15.02
C ALA A 261 3.24 3.47 15.19
N ARG A 262 2.69 3.85 16.35
CA ARG A 262 2.32 5.25 16.65
C ARG A 262 3.53 6.19 16.65
N VAL A 263 4.67 5.76 17.18
CA VAL A 263 5.91 6.55 17.15
C VAL A 263 6.37 6.79 15.71
N LEU A 264 6.34 5.76 14.87
CA LEU A 264 6.72 5.86 13.45
C LEU A 264 5.74 6.76 12.67
N ILE A 265 4.44 6.61 12.88
CA ILE A 265 3.40 7.48 12.29
C ILE A 265 3.61 8.95 12.71
N ALA A 266 3.89 9.20 13.99
CA ALA A 266 4.15 10.55 14.48
C ALA A 266 5.38 11.19 13.83
N LYS A 267 6.46 10.42 13.65
CA LYS A 267 7.66 10.86 12.93
C LYS A 267 7.37 11.19 11.47
N ALA A 268 6.60 10.36 10.77
CA ALA A 268 6.21 10.62 9.39
C ALA A 268 5.38 11.90 9.25
N ARG A 269 4.38 12.07 10.13
CA ARG A 269 3.50 13.25 10.11
C ARG A 269 4.19 14.55 10.49
N SER A 270 5.29 14.51 11.23
CA SER A 270 6.08 15.72 11.54
C SER A 270 7.05 16.12 10.43
N HIS A 271 7.29 15.25 9.45
CA HIS A 271 8.23 15.45 8.34
C HIS A 271 7.52 15.34 6.98
N ARG A 272 6.35 15.96 6.86
CA ARG A 272 5.60 15.99 5.61
C ARG A 272 6.35 16.84 4.58
N LEU A 273 6.36 16.36 3.33
CA LEU A 273 6.99 17.05 2.20
C LEU A 273 6.18 18.23 1.65
N GLY A 274 4.96 18.44 2.17
CA GLY A 274 4.10 19.54 1.78
C GLY A 274 2.66 19.41 2.31
N PRO A 275 1.84 20.48 2.17
CA PRO A 275 0.46 20.49 2.65
C PRO A 275 -0.43 19.46 1.93
N GLY A 276 -0.11 19.12 0.67
CA GLY A 276 -0.77 18.07 -0.12
C GLY A 276 -0.25 16.65 0.12
N GLY A 277 0.77 16.47 0.97
CA GLY A 277 1.52 15.22 1.11
C GLY A 277 2.55 15.01 -0.02
N GLY A 278 3.33 13.94 0.07
CA GLY A 278 4.32 13.53 -0.94
C GLY A 278 4.48 12.00 -0.98
N LEU A 279 5.56 11.51 -1.61
CA LEU A 279 5.87 10.08 -1.73
C LEU A 279 5.74 9.36 -0.37
N GLY A 280 4.84 8.39 -0.29
CA GLY A 280 4.73 7.50 0.87
C GLY A 280 3.67 7.87 1.90
N GLU A 281 3.01 9.03 1.78
CA GLU A 281 1.96 9.47 2.71
C GLU A 281 0.73 8.56 2.69
N GLU A 282 0.44 7.92 1.56
CA GLU A 282 -0.57 6.87 1.46
C GLU A 282 -0.25 5.71 2.41
N TRP A 283 1.01 5.29 2.52
CA TRP A 283 1.43 4.23 3.44
C TRP A 283 1.36 4.67 4.89
N VAL A 284 1.58 5.95 5.18
CA VAL A 284 1.37 6.51 6.53
C VAL A 284 -0.11 6.44 6.91
N ALA A 285 -1.02 6.77 5.99
CA ALA A 285 -2.45 6.63 6.20
C ALA A 285 -2.88 5.16 6.37
N LEU A 286 -2.30 4.24 5.60
CA LEU A 286 -2.52 2.80 5.80
C LEU A 286 -2.01 2.31 7.16
N ALA A 287 -0.87 2.81 7.63
CA ALA A 287 -0.35 2.49 8.94
C ALA A 287 -1.31 2.93 10.06
N VAL A 288 -1.94 4.10 9.93
CA VAL A 288 -2.97 4.57 10.86
C VAL A 288 -4.15 3.60 10.87
N ALA A 289 -4.64 3.20 9.69
CA ALA A 289 -5.74 2.23 9.58
C ALA A 289 -5.40 0.85 10.19
N ALA A 290 -4.14 0.42 10.05
CA ALA A 290 -3.65 -0.83 10.63
C ALA A 290 -3.47 -0.77 12.16
N THR A 291 -3.23 0.42 12.71
CA THR A 291 -2.84 0.62 14.12
C THR A 291 -4.02 0.99 15.03
N THR A 292 -5.05 1.63 14.50
CA THR A 292 -6.18 2.09 15.31
C THR A 292 -7.17 0.96 15.63
N ASP A 293 -7.75 1.01 16.83
CA ASP A 293 -8.88 0.18 17.24
C ASP A 293 -10.23 0.83 16.92
N ASP A 294 -10.26 2.14 16.64
CA ASP A 294 -11.49 2.88 16.31
C ASP A 294 -11.91 2.61 14.86
N PRO A 295 -13.09 2.00 14.61
CA PRO A 295 -13.59 1.78 13.26
C PRO A 295 -13.83 3.06 12.44
N ARG A 296 -14.09 4.21 13.09
CA ARG A 296 -14.25 5.50 12.41
C ARG A 296 -12.90 6.01 11.91
N GLU A 297 -11.91 6.09 12.80
CA GLU A 297 -10.55 6.49 12.44
C GLU A 297 -9.96 5.58 11.36
N ARG A 298 -10.21 4.27 11.44
CA ARG A 298 -9.77 3.32 10.40
C ARG A 298 -10.36 3.64 9.04
N TYR A 299 -11.65 3.97 8.98
CA TYR A 299 -12.33 4.32 7.74
C TYR A 299 -11.80 5.62 7.16
N ASP A 300 -11.65 6.65 7.99
CA ASP A 300 -11.15 7.95 7.58
C ASP A 300 -9.70 7.85 7.06
N ALA A 301 -8.87 7.03 7.71
CA ALA A 301 -7.49 6.77 7.29
C ALA A 301 -7.41 6.01 5.94
N LEU A 302 -8.28 5.03 5.70
CA LEU A 302 -8.35 4.36 4.39
C LEU A 302 -8.86 5.30 3.29
N CYS A 303 -9.80 6.20 3.61
CA CYS A 303 -10.24 7.25 2.68
C CYS A 303 -9.11 8.24 2.39
N GLU A 304 -8.33 8.64 3.40
CA GLU A 304 -7.14 9.46 3.23
C GLU A 304 -6.14 8.76 2.30
N ALA A 305 -5.80 7.50 2.57
CA ALA A 305 -4.89 6.72 1.71
C ALA A 305 -5.37 6.67 0.25
N TRP A 306 -6.67 6.41 0.04
CA TRP A 306 -7.28 6.41 -1.29
C TRP A 306 -7.20 7.79 -1.96
N PHE A 307 -7.51 8.85 -1.22
CA PHE A 307 -7.44 10.22 -1.71
C PHE A 307 -6.02 10.62 -2.13
N ARG A 308 -4.98 10.19 -1.39
CA ARG A 308 -3.57 10.49 -1.74
C ARG A 308 -3.18 9.91 -3.11
N LEU A 309 -3.78 8.79 -3.52
CA LEU A 309 -3.52 8.16 -4.82
C LEU A 309 -4.18 8.88 -6.01
N ARG A 310 -5.10 9.83 -5.80
CA ARG A 310 -5.83 10.50 -6.90
C ARG A 310 -4.92 11.29 -7.86
N GLY A 311 -3.72 11.70 -7.40
CA GLY A 311 -2.73 12.40 -8.22
C GLY A 311 -1.83 11.47 -9.02
N MET A 312 -1.74 10.19 -8.65
CA MET A 312 -0.91 9.17 -9.30
C MET A 312 -1.66 7.82 -9.24
N PRO A 313 -2.67 7.63 -10.11
CA PRO A 313 -3.70 6.59 -9.96
C PRO A 313 -3.22 5.13 -10.02
N SER A 314 -1.92 4.86 -10.20
CA SER A 314 -1.38 3.54 -10.49
C SER A 314 -0.15 3.20 -9.65
N PHE A 315 -0.35 3.08 -8.34
CA PHE A 315 0.64 2.56 -7.40
C PHE A 315 0.13 1.34 -6.64
N LEU A 316 1.07 0.43 -6.35
CA LEU A 316 0.91 -0.86 -5.70
C LEU A 316 0.03 -0.80 -4.44
N ALA A 317 0.05 0.33 -3.75
CA ALA A 317 -0.68 0.58 -2.53
C ALA A 317 -2.18 0.25 -2.67
N TRP A 318 -2.90 0.71 -3.71
CA TRP A 318 -4.36 0.49 -3.75
C TRP A 318 -4.74 -1.00 -3.82
N LYS A 319 -3.90 -1.84 -4.43
CA LYS A 319 -4.09 -3.30 -4.48
C LYS A 319 -4.02 -3.94 -3.08
N VAL A 320 -3.46 -3.23 -2.10
CA VAL A 320 -3.40 -3.66 -0.69
C VAL A 320 -4.72 -3.38 0.04
N PHE A 321 -5.34 -2.22 -0.18
CA PHE A 321 -6.37 -1.70 0.72
C PHE A 321 -7.70 -1.30 0.09
N ALA A 322 -7.84 -1.32 -1.24
CA ALA A 322 -9.09 -0.95 -1.90
C ALA A 322 -10.26 -1.85 -1.46
N HIS A 323 -10.05 -3.17 -1.44
CA HIS A 323 -11.08 -4.11 -0.98
C HIS A 323 -11.46 -3.90 0.50
N PRO A 324 -10.51 -3.80 1.46
CA PRO A 324 -10.82 -3.38 2.83
C PRO A 324 -11.62 -2.08 2.94
N LEU A 325 -11.27 -1.05 2.14
CA LEU A 325 -11.99 0.23 2.11
C LEU A 325 -13.44 0.04 1.62
N VAL A 326 -13.66 -0.69 0.52
CA VAL A 326 -15.00 -0.99 -0.01
C VAL A 326 -15.84 -1.73 1.04
N VAL A 327 -15.29 -2.77 1.67
CA VAL A 327 -15.99 -3.54 2.71
C VAL A 327 -16.38 -2.64 3.88
N LEU A 328 -15.47 -1.79 4.36
CA LEU A 328 -15.73 -0.91 5.50
C LEU A 328 -16.73 0.21 5.14
N ALA A 329 -16.67 0.75 3.93
CA ALA A 329 -17.64 1.71 3.42
C ALA A 329 -19.06 1.14 3.44
N LEU A 330 -19.24 -0.09 2.92
CA LEU A 330 -20.53 -0.79 2.93
C LEU A 330 -21.04 -1.07 4.35
N GLN A 331 -20.17 -1.49 5.27
CA GLN A 331 -20.54 -1.70 6.67
C GLN A 331 -21.04 -0.43 7.37
N ARG A 332 -20.59 0.74 6.92
CA ARG A 332 -21.00 2.05 7.43
C ARG A 332 -22.19 2.64 6.68
N GLY A 333 -22.66 1.99 5.61
CA GLY A 333 -23.70 2.49 4.74
C GLY A 333 -23.24 3.56 3.74
N ASP A 334 -21.93 3.80 3.61
CA ASP A 334 -21.38 4.72 2.61
C ASP A 334 -21.21 4.02 1.26
N ARG A 335 -22.35 3.80 0.59
CA ARG A 335 -22.40 3.11 -0.69
C ARG A 335 -21.74 3.93 -1.81
N ALA A 336 -21.79 5.26 -1.73
CA ALA A 336 -21.21 6.15 -2.73
C ALA A 336 -19.68 6.00 -2.80
N VAL A 337 -19.00 5.97 -1.64
CA VAL A 337 -17.56 5.71 -1.58
C VAL A 337 -17.23 4.30 -2.08
N ALA A 338 -18.00 3.29 -1.68
CA ALA A 338 -17.78 1.92 -2.13
C ALA A 338 -17.85 1.79 -3.66
N GLU A 339 -18.89 2.37 -4.28
CA GLU A 339 -19.09 2.33 -5.74
C GLU A 339 -18.01 3.15 -6.48
N ALA A 340 -17.65 4.33 -5.98
CA ALA A 340 -16.60 5.15 -6.58
C ALA A 340 -15.23 4.46 -6.56
N VAL A 341 -14.85 3.86 -5.43
CA VAL A 341 -13.61 3.09 -5.29
C VAL A 341 -13.63 1.87 -6.23
N SER A 342 -14.71 1.08 -6.20
CA SER A 342 -14.81 -0.13 -7.03
C SER A 342 -14.81 0.18 -8.53
N ALA A 343 -15.44 1.26 -8.97
CA ALA A 343 -15.43 1.68 -10.38
C ALA A 343 -14.00 2.02 -10.83
N ARG A 344 -13.27 2.83 -10.05
CA ARG A 344 -11.89 3.21 -10.37
C ARG A 344 -10.93 2.03 -10.33
N VAL A 345 -11.11 1.10 -9.38
CA VAL A 345 -10.37 -0.17 -9.36
C VAL A 345 -10.64 -0.99 -10.62
N GLY A 346 -11.90 -1.06 -11.07
CA GLY A 346 -12.28 -1.78 -12.29
C GLY A 346 -11.64 -1.19 -13.55
N GLU A 347 -11.65 0.14 -13.67
CA GLU A 347 -10.95 0.88 -14.73
C GLU A 347 -9.45 0.56 -14.73
N ALA A 348 -8.80 0.68 -13.55
CA ALA A 348 -7.37 0.44 -13.41
C ALA A 348 -6.99 -1.03 -13.72
N ALA A 349 -7.79 -1.99 -13.28
CA ALA A 349 -7.57 -3.40 -13.56
C ALA A 349 -7.75 -3.76 -15.03
N SER A 350 -8.68 -3.09 -15.72
CA SER A 350 -8.89 -3.27 -17.16
C SER A 350 -7.73 -2.68 -17.97
N ALA A 351 -7.20 -1.54 -17.53
CA ALA A 351 -6.05 -0.90 -18.17
C ALA A 351 -4.74 -1.66 -17.93
N SER A 352 -4.50 -2.15 -16.71
CA SER A 352 -3.24 -2.82 -16.38
C SER A 352 -3.17 -4.27 -16.87
N GLY A 353 -4.31 -4.97 -16.91
CA GLY A 353 -4.38 -6.39 -17.29
C GLY A 353 -3.72 -7.36 -16.31
N THR A 354 -3.22 -6.89 -15.16
CA THR A 354 -2.42 -7.71 -14.23
C THR A 354 -3.29 -8.57 -13.31
N THR A 355 -2.73 -9.70 -12.87
CA THR A 355 -3.46 -10.69 -12.05
C THR A 355 -3.92 -10.08 -10.74
N SER A 356 -3.04 -9.37 -10.04
CA SER A 356 -3.34 -8.73 -8.75
C SER A 356 -4.39 -7.62 -8.87
N ALA A 357 -4.35 -6.83 -9.95
CA ALA A 357 -5.33 -5.77 -10.19
C ALA A 357 -6.72 -6.36 -10.47
N ARG A 358 -6.80 -7.34 -11.37
CA ARG A 358 -8.04 -8.07 -11.68
C ARG A 358 -8.62 -8.75 -10.44
N ALA A 359 -7.77 -9.36 -9.63
CA ALA A 359 -8.19 -10.01 -8.39
C ALA A 359 -8.81 -9.01 -7.41
N THR A 360 -8.15 -7.87 -7.20
CA THR A 360 -8.65 -6.79 -6.33
C THR A 360 -9.98 -6.23 -6.84
N ALA A 361 -10.13 -6.05 -8.17
CA ALA A 361 -11.37 -5.59 -8.79
C ALA A 361 -12.53 -6.57 -8.59
N LEU A 362 -12.28 -7.87 -8.76
CA LEU A 362 -13.28 -8.91 -8.51
C LEU A 362 -13.72 -8.91 -7.04
N CYS A 363 -12.80 -8.81 -6.09
CA CYS A 363 -13.14 -8.72 -4.67
C CYS A 363 -13.96 -7.47 -4.35
N CYS A 364 -13.60 -6.29 -4.89
CA CYS A 364 -14.35 -5.05 -4.68
C CYS A 364 -15.78 -5.14 -5.26
N ALA A 365 -15.90 -5.62 -6.51
CA ALA A 365 -17.19 -5.78 -7.17
C ALA A 365 -18.08 -6.78 -6.42
N ALA A 366 -17.50 -7.90 -5.97
CA ALA A 366 -18.20 -8.92 -5.20
C ALA A 366 -18.73 -8.39 -3.85
N ALA A 367 -17.98 -7.50 -3.17
CA ALA A 367 -18.44 -6.88 -1.94
C ALA A 367 -19.70 -6.03 -2.16
N ILE A 368 -19.81 -5.33 -3.30
CA ILE A 368 -20.98 -4.50 -3.63
C ILE A 368 -22.16 -5.35 -4.10
N SER A 369 -21.90 -6.37 -4.93
CA SER A 369 -22.95 -7.17 -5.57
C SER A 369 -23.42 -8.36 -4.73
N GLY A 370 -22.65 -8.76 -3.73
CA GLY A 370 -22.86 -9.99 -2.96
C GLY A 370 -22.55 -11.27 -3.75
N SER A 371 -21.82 -11.19 -4.87
CA SER A 371 -21.51 -12.36 -5.71
C SER A 371 -20.40 -13.21 -5.09
N SER A 372 -20.76 -14.39 -4.58
CA SER A 372 -19.78 -15.35 -4.07
C SER A 372 -18.86 -15.88 -5.16
N GLU A 373 -19.38 -16.07 -6.38
CA GLU A 373 -18.59 -16.55 -7.54
C GLU A 373 -17.50 -15.54 -7.91
N ALA A 374 -17.82 -14.24 -7.96
CA ALA A 374 -16.84 -13.20 -8.24
C ALA A 374 -15.79 -13.12 -7.12
N LEU A 375 -16.21 -13.27 -5.86
CA LEU A 375 -15.27 -13.30 -4.73
C LEU A 375 -14.32 -14.49 -4.82
N ASP A 376 -14.85 -15.70 -5.07
CA ASP A 376 -14.04 -16.92 -5.21
C ASP A 376 -13.03 -16.78 -6.36
N ALA A 377 -13.47 -16.26 -7.52
CA ALA A 377 -12.58 -15.99 -8.65
C ALA A 377 -11.48 -14.97 -8.30
N GLY A 378 -11.81 -13.93 -7.54
CA GLY A 378 -10.81 -12.98 -7.02
C GLY A 378 -9.80 -13.64 -6.09
N LEU A 379 -10.26 -14.49 -5.15
CA LEU A 379 -9.39 -15.22 -4.24
C LEU A 379 -8.47 -16.20 -4.96
N ASP A 380 -8.96 -16.90 -5.98
CA ASP A 380 -8.15 -17.81 -6.80
C ASP A 380 -7.00 -17.10 -7.52
N LEU A 381 -7.23 -15.87 -7.99
CA LEU A 381 -6.17 -15.04 -8.56
C LEU A 381 -5.21 -14.55 -7.49
N LEU A 382 -5.71 -14.13 -6.32
CA LEU A 382 -4.86 -13.67 -5.21
C LEU A 382 -3.90 -14.77 -4.72
N ARG A 383 -4.35 -16.02 -4.66
CA ARG A 383 -3.51 -17.20 -4.32
C ARG A 383 -2.31 -17.37 -5.24
N ARG A 384 -2.41 -16.95 -6.50
CA ARG A 384 -1.35 -17.07 -7.52
C ARG A 384 -0.52 -15.80 -7.69
N SER A 385 -1.01 -14.66 -7.20
CA SER A 385 -0.42 -13.34 -7.41
C SER A 385 0.74 -12.98 -6.45
N GLY A 386 0.99 -13.79 -5.42
CA GLY A 386 1.99 -13.44 -4.39
C GLY A 386 1.60 -12.25 -3.52
N ARG A 387 0.30 -11.95 -3.36
CA ARG A 387 -0.22 -10.83 -2.54
C ARG A 387 -0.92 -11.36 -1.28
N PRO A 388 -0.18 -11.77 -0.23
CA PRO A 388 -0.76 -12.47 0.91
C PRO A 388 -1.72 -11.61 1.75
N LEU A 389 -1.42 -10.32 1.96
CA LEU A 389 -2.27 -9.47 2.79
C LEU A 389 -3.67 -9.25 2.16
N PRO A 390 -3.79 -8.90 0.86
CA PRO A 390 -5.08 -8.90 0.16
C PRO A 390 -5.81 -10.25 0.21
N LEU A 391 -5.10 -11.38 0.04
CA LEU A 391 -5.70 -12.71 0.12
C LEU A 391 -6.36 -12.92 1.49
N ALA A 392 -5.64 -12.61 2.58
CA ALA A 392 -6.15 -12.77 3.94
C ALA A 392 -7.42 -11.93 4.19
N PHE A 393 -7.44 -10.67 3.73
CA PHE A 393 -8.63 -9.82 3.84
C PHE A 393 -9.80 -10.34 3.00
N GLY A 394 -9.52 -10.83 1.78
CA GLY A 394 -10.51 -11.48 0.93
C GLY A 394 -11.13 -12.69 1.61
N CYS A 395 -10.32 -13.58 2.20
CA CYS A 395 -10.81 -14.76 2.91
C CYS A 395 -11.67 -14.40 4.13
N VAL A 396 -11.34 -13.34 4.87
CA VAL A 396 -12.20 -12.81 5.95
C VAL A 396 -13.54 -12.33 5.40
N ALA A 397 -13.57 -11.63 4.26
CA ALA A 397 -14.81 -11.19 3.63
C ALA A 397 -15.65 -12.38 3.14
N ALA A 398 -15.02 -13.41 2.56
CA ALA A 398 -15.70 -14.64 2.14
C ALA A 398 -16.34 -15.38 3.31
N ALA A 399 -15.62 -15.52 4.43
CA ALA A 399 -16.17 -16.13 5.65
C ALA A 399 -17.40 -15.38 6.19
N ARG A 400 -17.42 -14.05 6.10
CA ARG A 400 -18.53 -13.21 6.58
C ARG A 400 -19.78 -13.27 5.69
N THR A 401 -19.61 -13.59 4.42
CA THR A 401 -20.70 -13.54 3.42
C THR A 401 -21.26 -14.92 3.08
N THR A 402 -20.47 -15.98 3.21
CA THR A 402 -20.94 -17.34 2.90
C THR A 402 -21.89 -17.88 3.99
N PRO A 403 -23.05 -18.44 3.63
CA PRO A 403 -23.94 -19.11 4.58
C PRO A 403 -23.44 -20.52 4.96
N ASP A 404 -22.63 -21.13 4.10
CA ASP A 404 -22.11 -22.51 4.27
C ASP A 404 -21.06 -22.57 5.39
N PRO A 405 -21.31 -23.31 6.49
CA PRO A 405 -20.38 -23.43 7.62
C PRO A 405 -19.02 -24.05 7.25
N VAL A 406 -18.97 -24.98 6.29
CA VAL A 406 -17.72 -25.62 5.86
C VAL A 406 -16.86 -24.61 5.13
N ARG A 407 -17.44 -23.92 4.12
CA ARG A 407 -16.75 -22.86 3.39
C ARG A 407 -16.32 -21.71 4.29
N ARG A 408 -17.16 -21.34 5.28
CA ARG A 408 -16.82 -20.34 6.29
C ARG A 408 -15.59 -20.73 7.08
N MET A 409 -15.55 -21.99 7.56
CA MET A 409 -14.43 -22.52 8.32
C MET A 409 -13.15 -22.57 7.47
N ASP A 410 -13.22 -23.00 6.22
CA ASP A 410 -12.06 -23.09 5.33
C ASP A 410 -11.48 -21.72 4.98
N ALA A 411 -12.34 -20.74 4.68
CA ALA A 411 -11.92 -19.36 4.45
C ALA A 411 -11.24 -18.75 5.70
N LEU A 412 -11.78 -18.99 6.90
CA LEU A 412 -11.16 -18.52 8.14
C LEU A 412 -9.82 -19.22 8.41
N ARG A 413 -9.69 -20.52 8.12
CA ARG A 413 -8.42 -21.25 8.27
C ARG A 413 -7.34 -20.71 7.34
N GLU A 414 -7.70 -20.44 6.09
CA GLU A 414 -6.77 -19.84 5.12
C GLU A 414 -6.35 -18.44 5.57
N ALA A 415 -7.29 -17.59 5.98
CA ALA A 415 -6.98 -16.27 6.54
C ALA A 415 -6.05 -16.36 7.76
N ALA A 416 -6.32 -17.29 8.69
CA ALA A 416 -5.51 -17.50 9.88
C ALA A 416 -4.09 -17.94 9.53
N ALA A 417 -3.93 -18.87 8.58
CA ALA A 417 -2.62 -19.32 8.13
C ALA A 417 -1.81 -18.18 7.51
N VAL A 418 -2.45 -17.33 6.69
CA VAL A 418 -1.77 -16.19 6.07
C VAL A 418 -1.39 -15.14 7.10
N PHE A 419 -2.31 -14.71 7.97
CA PHE A 419 -2.01 -13.73 9.03
C PHE A 419 -0.94 -14.24 9.99
N HIS A 420 -0.94 -15.53 10.33
CA HIS A 420 0.10 -16.12 11.17
C HIS A 420 1.48 -16.06 10.50
N ARG A 421 1.59 -16.41 9.22
CA ARG A 421 2.86 -16.32 8.46
C ARG A 421 3.40 -14.89 8.38
N LEU A 422 2.51 -13.91 8.21
CA LEU A 422 2.89 -12.49 8.20
C LEU A 422 3.25 -11.98 9.61
N GLY A 423 2.87 -12.70 10.67
CA GLY A 423 2.96 -12.23 12.05
C GLY A 423 1.92 -11.16 12.38
N ALA A 424 0.83 -11.07 11.61
CA ALA A 424 -0.24 -10.09 11.82
C ALA A 424 -1.08 -10.43 13.06
N THR A 425 -0.56 -10.16 14.26
CA THR A 425 -1.12 -10.68 15.53
C THR A 425 -2.54 -10.17 15.79
N THR A 426 -2.83 -8.90 15.51
CA THR A 426 -4.15 -8.29 15.69
C THR A 426 -5.21 -9.04 14.87
N TRP A 427 -4.90 -9.31 13.61
CA TRP A 427 -5.80 -10.03 12.71
C TRP A 427 -5.84 -11.54 13.01
N SER A 428 -4.73 -12.12 13.46
CA SER A 428 -4.70 -13.51 13.94
C SER A 428 -5.69 -13.69 15.11
N ALA A 429 -5.69 -12.78 16.09
CA ALA A 429 -6.63 -12.82 17.21
C ALA A 429 -8.10 -12.67 16.76
N VAL A 430 -8.37 -11.80 15.78
CA VAL A 430 -9.71 -11.64 15.20
C VAL A 430 -10.17 -12.93 14.54
N VAL A 431 -9.36 -13.52 13.66
CA VAL A 431 -9.73 -14.74 12.92
C VAL A 431 -9.81 -15.95 13.85
N THR A 432 -8.95 -16.07 14.87
CA THR A 432 -9.07 -17.13 15.88
C THR A 432 -10.38 -17.02 16.65
N ARG A 433 -10.82 -15.82 17.03
CA ARG A 433 -12.12 -15.61 17.67
C ARG A 433 -13.27 -16.04 16.77
N ASP A 434 -13.20 -15.69 15.49
CA ASP A 434 -14.19 -16.09 14.49
C ASP A 434 -14.21 -17.61 14.28
N LEU A 435 -13.05 -18.27 14.23
CA LEU A 435 -12.93 -19.73 14.16
C LEU A 435 -13.58 -20.42 15.35
N VAL A 436 -13.31 -19.94 16.57
CA VAL A 436 -13.92 -20.48 17.80
C VAL A 436 -15.44 -20.32 17.76
N ARG A 437 -15.94 -19.14 17.35
CA ARG A 437 -17.37 -18.88 17.21
C ARG A 437 -18.04 -19.86 16.24
N VAL A 438 -17.49 -20.04 15.05
CA VAL A 438 -18.04 -20.97 14.04
C VAL A 438 -17.96 -22.43 14.51
N ALA A 439 -16.92 -22.80 15.25
CA ALA A 439 -16.79 -24.15 15.79
C ALA A 439 -17.85 -24.48 16.86
N VAL A 440 -18.29 -23.50 17.65
CA VAL A 440 -19.31 -23.70 18.69
C VAL A 440 -20.75 -23.47 18.21
N GLU A 441 -20.96 -22.82 17.07
CA GLU A 441 -22.26 -22.54 16.47
C GLU A 441 -23.18 -23.79 16.39
N PRO A 442 -22.72 -24.96 15.87
CA PRO A 442 -23.56 -26.16 15.81
C PRO A 442 -23.99 -26.66 17.20
N ALA A 443 -23.10 -26.59 18.19
CA ALA A 443 -23.40 -27.02 19.56
C ALA A 443 -24.37 -26.05 20.26
N LEU A 444 -24.22 -24.75 20.02
CA LEU A 444 -25.14 -23.72 20.52
C LEU A 444 -26.51 -23.83 19.84
N ALA A 445 -26.58 -24.07 18.53
CA ALA A 445 -27.83 -24.30 17.82
C ALA A 445 -28.55 -25.56 18.34
N ARG A 446 -27.79 -26.63 18.61
CA ARG A 446 -28.34 -27.87 19.19
C ARG A 446 -28.85 -27.67 20.63
N ARG A 447 -28.12 -26.91 21.47
CA ARG A 447 -28.57 -26.53 22.83
C ARG A 447 -29.75 -25.56 22.80
N ALA A 448 -29.78 -24.66 21.82
CA ALA A 448 -30.87 -23.75 21.65
C ALA A 448 -32.15 -24.51 21.31
N GLY A 449 -32.11 -25.67 20.64
CA GLY A 449 -33.32 -26.43 20.30
C GLY A 449 -34.27 -25.68 19.34
N PRO A 450 -35.21 -26.36 18.68
CA PRO A 450 -36.08 -25.72 17.69
C PRO A 450 -37.27 -24.98 18.33
N TRP A 451 -37.02 -24.02 19.24
CA TRP A 451 -38.10 -23.32 19.97
C TRP A 451 -39.11 -22.64 19.04
N HIS A 452 -38.69 -22.25 17.84
CA HIS A 452 -39.55 -21.62 16.83
C HIS A 452 -40.66 -22.54 16.30
N LEU A 453 -40.51 -23.86 16.42
CA LEU A 453 -41.55 -24.83 16.07
C LEU A 453 -42.67 -24.91 17.12
N LEU A 454 -42.43 -24.39 18.32
CA LEU A 454 -43.34 -24.47 19.46
C LEU A 454 -44.12 -23.16 19.65
N THR A 455 -45.40 -23.29 19.98
CA THR A 455 -46.24 -22.17 20.42
C THR A 455 -45.76 -21.64 21.79
N PRO A 456 -46.07 -20.39 22.16
CA PRO A 456 -45.68 -19.85 23.48
C PRO A 456 -46.14 -20.71 24.67
N GLY A 457 -47.29 -21.39 24.55
CA GLY A 457 -47.78 -22.35 25.56
C GLY A 457 -46.92 -23.61 25.64
N GLU A 458 -46.59 -24.20 24.50
CA GLU A 458 -45.71 -25.37 24.43
C GLU A 458 -44.30 -25.05 24.91
N GLN A 459 -43.75 -23.87 24.57
CA GLN A 459 -42.44 -23.44 25.05
C GLN A 459 -42.36 -23.38 26.58
N ARG A 460 -43.41 -22.86 27.24
CA ARG A 460 -43.47 -22.81 28.72
C ARG A 460 -43.46 -24.20 29.34
N VAL A 461 -44.24 -25.13 28.78
CA VAL A 461 -44.27 -26.51 29.25
C VAL A 461 -42.95 -27.25 29.00
N VAL A 462 -42.33 -27.06 27.82
CA VAL A 462 -41.07 -27.71 27.47
C VAL A 462 -39.91 -27.22 28.35
N ARG A 463 -39.84 -25.91 28.71
CA ARG A 463 -38.82 -25.41 29.66
C ARG A 463 -38.90 -26.09 31.02
N LEU A 464 -40.09 -26.16 31.61
CA LEU A 464 -40.29 -26.83 32.89
C LEU A 464 -40.04 -28.35 32.79
N ALA A 465 -40.28 -28.94 31.61
CA ALA A 465 -39.98 -30.35 31.38
C ALA A 465 -38.47 -30.63 31.29
N VAL A 466 -37.69 -29.71 30.70
CA VAL A 466 -36.22 -29.73 30.65
C VAL A 466 -35.61 -29.60 32.04
N GLU A 467 -36.21 -28.79 32.92
CA GLU A 467 -35.85 -28.69 34.35
C GLU A 467 -36.17 -29.95 35.18
N GLY A 468 -36.80 -30.97 34.57
CA GLY A 468 -37.09 -32.26 35.22
C GLY A 468 -38.43 -32.32 35.97
N LEU A 469 -39.29 -31.30 35.89
CA LEU A 469 -40.56 -31.28 36.64
C LEU A 469 -41.58 -32.29 36.07
N THR A 470 -42.24 -33.07 36.91
CA THR A 470 -43.30 -34.01 36.47
C THR A 470 -44.54 -33.28 35.94
N ASN A 471 -45.36 -33.94 35.10
CA ASN A 471 -46.57 -33.31 34.55
C ASN A 471 -47.51 -32.69 35.61
N PRO A 472 -47.72 -33.31 36.80
CA PRO A 472 -48.48 -32.69 37.89
C PRO A 472 -47.85 -31.39 38.41
N LEU A 473 -46.52 -31.34 38.59
CA LEU A 473 -45.81 -30.15 39.07
C LEU A 473 -45.80 -29.02 38.03
N ILE A 474 -45.66 -29.36 36.74
CA ILE A 474 -45.79 -28.39 35.64
C ILE A 474 -47.22 -27.82 35.60
N ALA A 475 -48.22 -28.67 35.78
CA ALA A 475 -49.64 -28.29 35.77
C ALA A 475 -49.97 -27.34 36.92
N GLU A 476 -49.50 -27.64 38.14
CA GLU A 476 -49.60 -26.77 39.31
C GLU A 476 -48.95 -25.41 39.05
N ARG A 477 -47.73 -25.39 38.53
CA ARG A 477 -46.95 -24.16 38.30
C ARG A 477 -47.52 -23.26 37.21
N LEU A 478 -48.23 -23.84 36.23
CA LEU A 478 -48.86 -23.11 35.12
C LEU A 478 -50.35 -22.87 35.34
N GLY A 479 -50.95 -23.35 36.44
CA GLY A 479 -52.38 -23.21 36.74
C GLY A 479 -53.29 -23.94 35.73
N VAL A 480 -52.85 -25.08 35.19
CA VAL A 480 -53.59 -25.88 34.20
C VAL A 480 -53.76 -27.32 34.68
N SER A 481 -54.54 -28.16 33.97
CA SER A 481 -54.67 -29.58 34.33
C SER A 481 -53.47 -30.42 33.85
N PRO A 482 -53.09 -31.51 34.54
CA PRO A 482 -52.03 -32.43 34.09
C PRO A 482 -52.26 -32.99 32.68
N ARG A 483 -53.52 -33.18 32.29
CA ARG A 483 -53.93 -33.62 30.95
C ARG A 483 -53.62 -32.56 29.88
N THR A 484 -53.70 -31.28 30.22
CA THR A 484 -53.31 -30.16 29.32
C THR A 484 -51.81 -30.15 29.08
N VAL A 485 -51.01 -30.34 30.13
CA VAL A 485 -49.54 -30.49 30.01
C VAL A 485 -49.17 -31.69 29.14
N GLN A 486 -49.82 -32.84 29.33
CA GLN A 486 -49.59 -34.03 28.52
C GLN A 486 -49.93 -33.80 27.04
N ALA A 487 -51.05 -33.12 26.74
CA ALA A 487 -51.43 -32.77 25.37
C ALA A 487 -50.44 -31.78 24.72
N GLN A 488 -49.95 -30.79 25.47
CA GLN A 488 -48.96 -29.82 24.99
C GLN A 488 -47.59 -30.48 24.75
N LEU A 489 -47.15 -31.39 25.63
CA LEU A 489 -45.93 -32.18 25.40
C LEU A 489 -46.06 -33.13 24.20
N ALA A 490 -47.21 -33.79 24.02
CA ALA A 490 -47.44 -34.65 22.86
C ALA A 490 -47.48 -33.83 21.55
N SER A 491 -48.07 -32.63 21.58
CA SER A 491 -48.04 -31.69 20.47
C SER A 491 -46.61 -31.22 20.15
N ALA A 492 -45.84 -30.86 21.18
CA ALA A 492 -44.43 -30.49 21.02
C ALA A 492 -43.57 -31.63 20.46
N CYS A 493 -43.76 -32.87 20.95
CA CYS A 493 -43.10 -34.06 20.41
C CYS A 493 -43.36 -34.26 18.92
N ARG A 494 -44.62 -34.13 18.46
CA ARG A 494 -44.96 -34.22 17.03
C ARG A 494 -44.33 -33.09 16.20
N LYS A 495 -44.34 -31.86 16.72
CA LYS A 495 -43.77 -30.69 16.03
C LYS A 495 -42.24 -30.78 15.90
N CYS A 496 -41.58 -31.43 16.85
CA CYS A 496 -40.14 -31.62 16.87
C CYS A 496 -39.69 -33.00 16.36
N ASP A 497 -40.62 -33.81 15.83
CA ASP A 497 -40.38 -35.17 15.32
C ASP A 497 -39.63 -36.10 16.30
N VAL A 498 -40.03 -36.09 17.57
CA VAL A 498 -39.47 -36.96 18.63
C VAL A 498 -40.57 -37.80 19.28
N THR A 499 -40.24 -39.01 19.74
CA THR A 499 -41.25 -40.00 20.17
C THR A 499 -41.55 -39.96 21.67
N GLY A 500 -40.85 -39.12 22.45
CA GLY A 500 -41.06 -39.08 23.89
C GLY A 500 -40.45 -37.90 24.61
N ARG A 501 -40.93 -37.67 25.84
CA ARG A 501 -40.53 -36.56 26.70
C ARG A 501 -39.02 -36.51 26.98
N VAL A 502 -38.37 -37.66 27.11
CA VAL A 502 -36.91 -37.73 27.37
C VAL A 502 -36.12 -37.26 26.16
N GLN A 503 -36.53 -37.66 24.94
CA GLN A 503 -35.93 -37.17 23.70
C GLN A 503 -36.22 -35.68 23.48
N LEU A 504 -37.45 -35.25 23.81
CA LEU A 504 -37.82 -33.84 23.78
C LEU A 504 -36.96 -33.03 24.77
N ALA A 505 -36.81 -33.49 26.01
CA ALA A 505 -35.94 -32.84 27.00
C ALA A 505 -34.47 -32.81 26.54
N GLY A 506 -33.95 -33.88 25.96
CA GLY A 506 -32.59 -33.92 25.40
C GLY A 506 -32.37 -33.04 24.16
N LEU A 507 -33.44 -32.67 23.45
CA LEU A 507 -33.40 -31.75 22.31
C LEU A 507 -33.38 -30.27 22.74
N PHE A 508 -33.82 -29.97 23.98
CA PHE A 508 -33.96 -28.62 24.52
C PHE A 508 -33.16 -28.35 25.81
N ALA A 509 -32.33 -29.32 26.24
CA ALA A 509 -31.39 -29.23 27.37
C ALA A 509 -29.99 -28.82 26.88
#